data_AF-A0A970LZZ7-F1
#
_entry.id   AF-A0A970LZZ7-F1
#
_cell.length_a   1.000
_cell.length_b   1.000
_cell.length_c   1.000
_cell.angle_alpha   90.00
_cell.angle_beta   90.00
_cell.angle_gamma   90.00
#
_symmetry.space_group_name_H-M   'P 1'
#
loop_
_entity.id
_entity.type
_entity.pdbx_description
1 polymer ?
#
loop_
_entity_poly.entity_id
_entity_poly.type
_entity_poly.pdbx_seq_one_letter_code
_entity_poly.pdbx_strand_id
1 'polypeptide(L)'
;SIVTAEQEKLNLFAPATCLVIKVDSEVALPEFLTVFLNSEYGQAVLNSLNKGTTIMNIPVSSLKDIEISVPDLGIQHKLAEVFHKNNQVLHAIEQLKVQQIKATNAAFQKLMA
;
A
#
# COMPACT_ATOMS: atom_id res chain seq x y z
N SER A 1 -1.66 1.64 1.17
CA SER A 1 -1.57 0.51 2.10
C SER A 1 -2.96 0.07 2.51
N ILE A 2 -3.15 -1.23 2.78
CA ILE A 2 -4.44 -1.78 3.22
C ILE A 2 -4.55 -1.60 4.73
N VAL A 3 -5.69 -1.11 5.20
CA VAL A 3 -5.99 -1.02 6.63
C VAL A 3 -6.49 -2.38 7.09
N THR A 4 -5.84 -2.94 8.11
CA THR A 4 -6.24 -4.23 8.69
C THR A 4 -7.44 -4.07 9.63
N ALA A 5 -8.18 -5.16 9.84
CA ALA A 5 -9.32 -5.17 10.77
C ALA A 5 -8.92 -4.80 12.22
N GLU A 6 -7.67 -5.05 12.62
CA GLU A 6 -7.15 -4.62 13.92
C GLU A 6 -6.95 -3.11 13.96
N GLN A 7 -6.39 -2.52 12.90
CA GLN A 7 -6.18 -1.08 12.78
C GLN A 7 -7.51 -0.31 12.72
N GLU A 8 -8.54 -0.87 12.09
CA GLU A 8 -9.87 -0.25 12.02
C GLU A 8 -10.49 -0.05 13.42
N LYS A 9 -10.26 -0.98 14.34
CA LYS A 9 -10.77 -0.91 15.73
C LYS A 9 -10.10 0.17 16.59
N LEU A 10 -8.98 0.74 16.13
CA LEU A 10 -8.22 1.72 16.90
C LEU A 10 -8.77 3.15 16.80
N ASN A 11 -9.94 3.36 16.17
CA ASN A 11 -10.55 4.69 15.94
C ASN A 11 -9.55 5.69 15.34
N LEU A 12 -8.70 5.22 14.43
CA LEU A 12 -7.67 6.03 13.79
C LEU A 12 -8.31 7.02 12.81
N PHE A 13 -7.91 8.28 12.89
CA PHE A 13 -8.29 9.30 11.91
C PHE A 13 -7.21 9.39 10.82
N ALA A 14 -7.63 9.22 9.57
CA ALA A 14 -6.76 9.52 8.45
C ALA A 14 -6.51 11.05 8.38
N PRO A 15 -5.26 11.50 8.14
CA PRO A 15 -5.00 12.91 7.89
C PRO A 15 -5.84 13.45 6.73
N ALA A 16 -6.18 14.74 6.73
CA ALA A 16 -6.99 15.36 5.67
C ALA A 16 -6.37 15.28 4.26
N THR A 17 -5.08 14.99 4.17
CA THR A 17 -4.34 14.77 2.92
C THR A 17 -4.44 13.33 2.39
N CYS A 18 -5.01 12.41 3.16
CA CYS A 18 -5.21 11.03 2.78
C CYS A 18 -6.64 10.79 2.30
N LEU A 19 -6.77 10.02 1.22
CA LEU A 19 -8.06 9.52 0.76
C LEU A 19 -8.27 8.11 1.26
N VAL A 20 -9.42 7.87 1.90
CA VAL A 20 -9.84 6.53 2.33
C VAL A 20 -10.78 5.97 1.28
N ILE A 21 -10.39 4.85 0.67
CA ILE A 21 -11.19 4.16 -0.35
C ILE A 21 -11.75 2.89 0.28
N LYS A 22 -13.08 2.77 0.28
CA LYS A 22 -13.77 1.53 0.66
C LYS A 22 -14.15 0.77 -0.60
N VAL A 23 -13.81 -0.51 -0.63
CA VAL A 23 -14.05 -1.39 -1.78
C VAL A 23 -15.24 -2.28 -1.48
N ASP A 24 -16.13 -2.42 -2.46
CA ASP A 24 -17.18 -3.44 -2.42
C ASP A 24 -16.56 -4.81 -2.72
N SER A 25 -16.55 -5.70 -1.73
CA SER A 25 -15.89 -7.00 -1.80
C SER A 25 -16.54 -7.97 -2.77
N GLU A 26 -17.78 -7.73 -3.18
CA GLU A 26 -18.46 -8.52 -4.22
C GLU A 26 -17.95 -8.17 -5.63
N VAL A 27 -17.35 -6.99 -5.78
CA VAL A 27 -16.88 -6.46 -7.08
C VAL A 27 -15.36 -6.55 -7.19
N ALA A 28 -14.65 -6.13 -6.16
CA ALA A 28 -13.19 -6.09 -6.17
C ALA A 28 -12.56 -6.41 -4.81
N LEU A 29 -11.41 -7.07 -4.84
CA LEU A 29 -10.59 -7.29 -3.67
C LEU A 29 -9.74 -6.04 -3.35
N PRO A 30 -9.56 -5.68 -2.06
CA PRO A 30 -8.70 -4.58 -1.65
C PRO A 30 -7.25 -4.70 -2.17
N GLU A 31 -6.74 -5.93 -2.28
CA GLU A 31 -5.42 -6.23 -2.82
C GLU A 31 -5.31 -5.86 -4.29
N PHE A 32 -6.33 -6.18 -5.10
CA PHE A 32 -6.36 -5.81 -6.50
C PHE A 32 -6.27 -4.29 -6.67
N LEU A 33 -7.15 -3.55 -5.97
CA LEU A 33 -7.15 -2.08 -6.07
C LEU A 33 -5.83 -1.49 -5.56
N THR A 34 -5.26 -2.05 -4.49
CA THR A 34 -3.97 -1.62 -3.96
C THR A 34 -2.85 -1.85 -4.98
N VAL A 35 -2.79 -3.02 -5.61
CA VAL A 35 -1.78 -3.31 -6.63
C VAL A 35 -1.98 -2.41 -7.85
N PHE A 36 -3.22 -2.22 -8.31
CA PHE A 36 -3.54 -1.33 -9.42
C PHE A 36 -3.03 0.09 -9.16
N LEU A 37 -3.44 0.69 -8.04
CA LEU A 37 -3.07 2.08 -7.69
C LEU A 37 -1.57 2.27 -7.51
N ASN A 38 -0.83 1.24 -7.07
CA ASN A 38 0.62 1.30 -6.90
C ASN A 38 1.41 0.81 -8.13
N SER A 39 0.74 0.27 -9.15
CA SER A 39 1.39 -0.15 -10.39
C SER A 39 1.85 1.07 -11.21
N GLU A 40 2.81 0.87 -12.11
CA GLU A 40 3.25 1.93 -13.04
C GLU A 40 2.08 2.50 -13.85
N TYR A 41 1.17 1.64 -14.29
CA TYR A 41 -0.04 2.04 -15.02
C TYR A 41 -0.96 2.90 -14.15
N GLY A 42 -1.30 2.44 -12.93
CA GLY A 42 -2.15 3.20 -12.02
C GLY A 42 -1.53 4.54 -11.64
N GLN A 43 -0.22 4.57 -11.38
CA GLN A 43 0.51 5.81 -11.11
C GLN A 43 0.49 6.76 -12.32
N ALA A 44 0.63 6.25 -13.55
CA ALA A 44 0.50 7.07 -14.76
C ALA A 44 -0.90 7.69 -14.89
N VAL A 45 -1.96 6.93 -14.59
CA VAL A 45 -3.34 7.44 -14.56
C VAL A 45 -3.47 8.53 -13.50
N LEU A 46 -3.04 8.27 -12.26
CA LEU A 46 -3.12 9.25 -11.17
C LEU A 46 -2.32 10.54 -11.49
N ASN A 47 -1.14 10.40 -12.10
CA ASN A 47 -0.32 11.52 -12.55
C ASN A 47 -1.00 12.36 -13.62
N SER A 48 -1.75 11.74 -14.54
CA SER A 48 -2.48 12.47 -15.58
C SER A 48 -3.61 13.35 -15.02
N LEU A 49 -4.13 13.01 -13.84
CA LEU A 49 -5.15 13.79 -13.14
C LEU A 49 -4.56 14.99 -12.38
N ASN A 50 -3.24 14.99 -12.17
CA ASN A 50 -2.54 16.06 -11.47
C ASN A 50 -2.38 17.26 -12.41
N LYS A 51 -3.01 18.40 -12.08
CA LYS A 51 -3.05 19.61 -12.93
C LYS A 51 -1.76 20.45 -12.86
N GLY A 52 -0.61 19.80 -13.01
CA GLY A 52 0.68 20.49 -13.25
C GLY A 52 1.34 21.14 -12.02
N THR A 53 0.96 20.76 -10.80
CA THR A 53 1.62 21.24 -9.58
C THR A 53 2.67 20.25 -9.08
N THR A 54 3.80 20.76 -8.56
CA THR A 54 4.87 19.96 -7.94
C THR A 54 4.37 19.07 -6.80
N ILE A 55 3.32 19.52 -6.11
CA ILE A 55 2.62 18.73 -5.09
C ILE A 55 1.44 18.05 -5.79
N MET A 56 1.43 16.73 -5.75
CA MET A 56 0.31 15.93 -6.24
C MET A 56 -0.87 16.06 -5.27
N ASN A 57 -1.94 16.68 -5.75
CA ASN A 57 -3.22 16.73 -5.04
C ASN A 57 -4.32 16.26 -5.98
N ILE A 58 -4.82 15.05 -5.75
CA ILE A 58 -5.84 14.44 -6.60
C ILE A 58 -7.20 14.72 -5.99
N PRO A 59 -8.07 15.52 -6.65
CA PRO A 59 -9.42 15.76 -6.17
C PRO A 59 -10.22 14.46 -6.14
N VAL A 60 -11.06 14.28 -5.12
CA VAL A 60 -11.94 13.10 -4.99
C VAL A 60 -12.85 12.93 -6.20
N SER A 61 -13.32 14.03 -6.81
CA SER A 61 -14.13 13.97 -8.03
C SER A 61 -13.37 13.31 -9.17
N SER A 62 -12.13 13.73 -9.42
CA SER A 62 -11.28 13.18 -10.49
C SER A 62 -10.91 11.71 -10.25
N LEU A 63 -10.75 11.29 -8.99
CA LEU A 63 -10.54 9.89 -8.65
C LEU A 63 -11.77 9.02 -8.96
N LYS A 64 -12.99 9.56 -8.77
CA LYS A 64 -14.25 8.86 -9.07
C LYS A 64 -14.47 8.67 -10.58
N ASP A 65 -13.89 9.53 -11.40
CA ASP A 65 -14.01 9.47 -12.85
C ASP A 65 -13.01 8.48 -13.48
N ILE A 66 -12.13 7.85 -12.69
CA ILE A 66 -11.22 6.82 -13.19
C ILE A 66 -12.00 5.55 -13.50
N GLU A 67 -12.01 5.17 -14.77
CA GLU A 67 -12.47 3.86 -15.20
C GLU A 67 -11.34 2.84 -15.08
N ILE A 68 -11.60 1.74 -14.36
CA ILE A 68 -10.68 0.62 -14.20
C ILE A 68 -11.32 -0.66 -14.73
N SER A 69 -10.56 -1.44 -15.49
CA SER A 69 -11.00 -2.78 -15.88
C SER A 69 -10.77 -3.73 -14.71
N VAL A 70 -11.87 -4.17 -14.08
CA VAL A 70 -11.83 -5.11 -12.97
C VAL A 70 -11.87 -6.53 -13.53
N PRO A 71 -10.81 -7.34 -13.34
CA PRO A 71 -10.81 -8.72 -13.80
C PRO A 71 -11.74 -9.58 -12.93
N ASP A 72 -12.05 -10.81 -13.36
CA ASP A 72 -12.86 -11.72 -12.56
C ASP A 72 -12.25 -12.02 -11.17
N LEU A 73 -13.09 -12.39 -10.20
CA LEU A 73 -12.67 -12.65 -8.83
C LEU A 73 -11.59 -13.75 -8.75
N GLY A 74 -11.61 -14.73 -9.65
CA GLY A 74 -10.60 -15.79 -9.69
C GLY A 74 -9.19 -15.26 -9.98
N ILE A 75 -9.07 -14.35 -10.96
CA ILE A 75 -7.81 -13.64 -11.24
C ILE A 75 -7.42 -12.74 -10.07
N GLN A 76 -8.39 -12.02 -9.48
CA GLN A 76 -8.13 -11.16 -8.33
C GLN A 76 -7.58 -11.95 -7.13
N HIS A 77 -8.10 -13.15 -6.85
CA HIS A 77 -7.59 -14.01 -5.78
C HIS A 77 -6.15 -14.47 -6.03
N LYS A 78 -5.78 -14.82 -7.27
CA LYS A 78 -4.39 -15.16 -7.62
C LYS A 78 -3.46 -13.97 -7.39
N LEU A 79 -3.91 -12.78 -7.76
CA LEU A 79 -3.16 -11.55 -7.52
C LEU A 79 -2.99 -11.28 -6.01
N ALA A 80 -4.05 -11.47 -5.23
CA ALA A 80 -4.02 -11.33 -3.77
C ALA A 80 -3.03 -12.31 -3.13
N GLU A 81 -2.97 -13.56 -3.60
CA GLU A 81 -1.99 -14.53 -3.10
C GLU A 81 -0.54 -14.06 -3.32
N VAL A 82 -0.22 -13.57 -4.53
CA VAL A 82 1.10 -13.03 -4.85
C VAL A 82 1.41 -11.79 -4.01
N PHE A 83 0.44 -10.90 -3.86
CA PHE A 83 0.56 -9.69 -3.03
C PHE A 83 0.90 -10.03 -1.58
N HIS A 84 0.18 -10.98 -0.98
CA HIS A 84 0.42 -11.42 0.40
C HIS A 84 1.78 -12.09 0.57
N LYS A 85 2.19 -12.95 -0.37
CA LYS A 85 3.54 -13.55 -0.35
C LYS A 85 4.64 -12.50 -0.42
N ASN A 86 4.50 -11.51 -1.30
CA ASN A 86 5.46 -10.42 -1.41
C ASN A 86 5.54 -9.60 -0.11
N ASN A 87 4.40 -9.27 0.50
CA ASN A 87 4.38 -8.54 1.76
C ASN A 87 5.02 -9.32 2.91
N GLN A 88 4.83 -10.65 2.97
CA GLN A 88 5.50 -11.50 3.96
C GLN A 88 7.03 -11.44 3.81
N VAL A 89 7.54 -11.50 2.58
CA VAL A 89 8.98 -11.39 2.30
C VAL A 89 9.51 -10.01 2.68
N LEU A 90 8.81 -8.94 2.30
CA LEU A 90 9.21 -7.58 2.66
C LEU A 90 9.26 -7.38 4.17
N HIS A 91 8.27 -7.91 4.90
CA HIS A 91 8.26 -7.84 6.36
C HIS A 91 9.45 -8.58 6.98
N ALA A 92 9.79 -9.77 6.47
CA ALA A 92 10.95 -10.51 6.92
C ALA A 92 12.27 -9.73 6.67
N ILE A 93 12.40 -9.07 5.52
CA ILE A 93 13.55 -8.22 5.19
C ILE A 93 13.66 -7.04 6.16
N GLU A 94 12.56 -6.38 6.50
CA GLU A 94 12.57 -5.29 7.48
C GLU A 94 13.01 -5.76 8.86
N GLN A 95 12.50 -6.90 9.33
CA GLN A 95 12.91 -7.49 10.60
C GLN A 95 14.40 -7.84 10.61
N LEU A 96 14.91 -8.43 9.53
CA LEU A 96 16.34 -8.75 9.38
C LEU A 96 17.19 -7.49 9.44
N LYS A 97 16.79 -6.41 8.75
CA LYS A 97 17.48 -5.12 8.80
C LYS A 97 17.56 -4.57 10.23
N VAL A 98 16.46 -4.63 10.97
CA VAL A 98 16.42 -4.19 12.38
C VAL A 98 17.35 -5.03 13.25
N GLN A 99 17.37 -6.35 13.05
CA GLN A 99 18.26 -7.25 13.78
C GLN A 99 19.74 -6.96 13.50
N GLN A 100 20.11 -6.69 12.24
CA GLN A 100 21.49 -6.34 11.90
C GLN A 100 21.94 -5.04 12.58
N ILE A 101 21.09 -4.01 12.59
CA ILE A 101 21.41 -2.75 13.29
C ILE A 101 21.66 -3.00 14.78
N LYS A 102 20.80 -3.80 15.42
CA LYS A 102 20.97 -4.18 16.83
C LYS A 102 22.25 -4.96 17.07
N ALA A 103 22.57 -5.93 16.23
CA ALA A 103 23.77 -6.74 16.33
C ALA A 103 25.05 -5.90 16.16
N THR A 104 25.07 -4.99 15.19
CA THR A 104 26.19 -4.07 14.97
C THR A 104 26.41 -3.15 16.17
N ASN A 105 25.33 -2.58 16.72
CA ASN A 105 25.42 -1.73 17.90
C ASN A 105 25.94 -2.49 19.13
N ALA A 106 25.48 -3.73 19.34
CA ALA A 106 25.95 -4.57 20.44
C ALA A 106 27.44 -4.96 20.26
N ALA A 107 27.85 -5.28 19.03
CA ALA A 107 29.26 -5.58 18.73
C ALA A 107 30.15 -4.35 18.97
N PHE A 108 29.72 -3.16 18.55
CA PHE A 108 30.42 -1.91 18.82
C PHE A 108 30.58 -1.67 20.33
N GLN A 109 29.51 -1.78 21.11
CA GLN A 109 29.56 -1.61 22.56
C GLN A 109 30.54 -2.58 23.23
N LYS A 110 30.58 -3.84 22.78
CA LYS A 110 31.48 -4.86 23.32
C LYS A 110 32.95 -4.60 22.99
N LEU A 111 33.25 -4.00 21.84
CA LEU A 111 34.62 -3.66 21.43
C LEU A 111 35.14 -2.36 22.07
N MET A 112 34.23 -1.48 22.48
CA MET A 112 34.56 -0.19 23.13
C MET A 112 34.57 -0.26 24.66
N ALA A 113 34.18 -1.39 25.24
CA ALA A 113 34.27 -1.71 26.66
C ALA A 113 35.59 -2.41 26.98
#